data_AF-A0A3D0NCT4-F1
#
_entry.id   AF-A0A3D0NCT4-F1
#
_cell.length_a   1.000
_cell.length_b   1.000
_cell.length_c   1.000
_cell.angle_alpha   90.00
_cell.angle_beta   90.00
_cell.angle_gamma   90.00
#
_symmetry.space_group_name_H-M   'P 1'
#
loop_
_entity.id
_entity.type
_entity.pdbx_description
1 polymer ?
#
loop_
_entity_poly.entity_id
_entity_poly.type
_entity_poly.pdbx_seq_one_letter_code
_entity_poly.pdbx_strand_id
1 'polypeptide(L)'
;MRFLVLPAIATLLSFSMESLMTAQATEPDFDEISGWIERQLEYTKDPSLSVAVVKDGTILFAEGFGWADKQRRKRADAHTAYSIASVSKPLTAT
;
A
#
# COMPACT_ATOMS: atom_id res chain seq x y z
N MET A 1 43.56 -37.48 -15.39
CA MET A 1 42.14 -37.28 -15.73
C MET A 1 41.41 -36.76 -14.50
N ARG A 2 41.40 -35.44 -14.29
CA ARG A 2 40.66 -34.73 -13.23
C ARG A 2 40.48 -33.29 -13.74
N PHE A 3 39.55 -32.53 -13.17
CA PHE A 3 39.12 -31.16 -13.54
C PHE A 3 37.94 -31.07 -14.51
N LEU A 4 36.78 -31.63 -14.14
CA LEU A 4 35.50 -31.20 -14.73
C LEU A 4 34.28 -31.48 -13.81
N VAL A 5 34.35 -31.05 -12.54
CA VAL A 5 33.18 -31.14 -11.62
C VAL A 5 32.95 -29.83 -10.84
N LEU A 6 33.90 -28.89 -10.86
CA LEU A 6 33.82 -27.63 -10.13
C LEU A 6 32.87 -26.54 -10.68
N PRO A 7 32.60 -26.39 -12.00
CA PRO A 7 31.76 -25.28 -12.45
C PRO A 7 30.26 -25.50 -12.21
N ALA A 8 29.81 -26.76 -12.15
CA ALA A 8 28.39 -27.10 -11.97
C ALA A 8 27.91 -26.88 -10.53
N ILE A 9 28.77 -27.13 -9.54
CA ILE A 9 28.44 -26.92 -8.13
C ILE A 9 28.37 -25.41 -7.82
N ALA A 10 29.28 -24.62 -8.40
CA ALA A 10 29.27 -23.16 -8.23
C ALA A 10 28.01 -22.50 -8.83
N THR A 11 27.53 -22.97 -9.99
CA THR A 11 26.30 -22.43 -10.60
C THR A 11 25.02 -22.84 -9.85
N LEU A 12 24.97 -24.05 -9.29
CA LEU A 12 23.84 -24.49 -8.45
C LEU A 12 23.76 -23.73 -7.12
N LEU A 13 24.90 -23.39 -6.52
CA LEU A 13 24.97 -22.59 -5.30
C LEU A 13 24.52 -21.14 -5.55
N SER A 14 24.81 -20.56 -6.71
CA SER A 14 24.33 -19.22 -7.07
C SER A 14 22.81 -19.17 -7.23
N PHE A 15 22.21 -20.17 -7.88
CA PHE A 15 20.75 -20.24 -8.08
C PHE A 15 19.97 -20.44 -6.77
N SER A 16 20.57 -21.15 -5.81
CA SER A 16 19.97 -21.44 -4.51
C SER A 16 19.98 -20.21 -3.58
N MET A 17 20.93 -19.30 -3.77
CA MET A 17 21.08 -18.08 -2.96
C MET A 17 20.12 -16.97 -3.40
N GLU A 18 19.76 -16.91 -4.69
CA GLU A 18 18.71 -16.02 -5.22
C GLU A 18 17.34 -16.35 -4.63
N SER A 19 17.03 -17.63 -4.43
CA SER A 19 15.76 -18.08 -3.84
C SER A 19 15.62 -17.76 -2.35
N LEU A 20 16.72 -17.67 -1.60
CA LEU A 20 16.70 -17.35 -0.16
C LEU A 20 16.58 -15.84 0.11
N MET A 21 16.88 -14.99 -0.88
CA MET A 21 16.83 -13.53 -0.75
C MET A 21 15.48 -12.92 -1.15
N THR A 22 14.52 -13.74 -1.60
CA THR A 22 13.13 -13.29 -1.67
C THR A 22 12.55 -13.38 -0.25
N ALA A 23 12.87 -12.37 0.58
CA ALA A 23 12.07 -12.08 1.75
C ALA A 23 10.63 -11.91 1.23
N GLN A 24 9.77 -12.89 1.53
CA GLN A 24 8.39 -12.87 1.09
C GLN A 24 7.71 -11.72 1.82
N ALA A 25 7.69 -10.54 1.19
CA ALA A 25 6.91 -9.42 1.66
C ALA A 25 5.45 -9.89 1.66
N THR A 26 4.87 -10.04 2.85
CA THR A 26 3.45 -10.33 2.99
C THR A 26 2.67 -9.24 2.27
N GLU A 27 1.74 -9.64 1.40
CA GLU A 27 0.79 -8.70 0.81
C GLU A 27 0.06 -7.96 1.96
N PRO A 28 -0.17 -6.64 1.85
CA PRO A 28 -0.84 -5.90 2.90
C PRO A 28 -2.24 -6.46 3.16
N ASP A 29 -2.59 -6.69 4.42
CA ASP A 29 -3.95 -6.99 4.83
C ASP A 29 -4.75 -5.68 4.91
N PHE A 30 -5.45 -5.36 3.83
CA PHE A 30 -6.25 -4.14 3.76
C PHE A 30 -7.54 -4.23 4.59
N ASP A 31 -8.00 -5.41 5.00
CA ASP A 31 -9.17 -5.55 5.88
C ASP A 31 -8.79 -5.13 7.31
N GLU A 32 -7.61 -5.55 7.79
CA GLU A 32 -7.08 -5.10 9.09
C GLU A 32 -6.89 -3.58 9.11
N ILE A 33 -6.30 -3.02 8.05
CA ILE A 33 -6.08 -1.58 7.90
C ILE A 33 -7.41 -0.83 7.88
N SER A 34 -8.39 -1.31 7.12
CA SER A 34 -9.73 -0.72 7.03
C SER A 34 -10.41 -0.68 8.39
N GLY A 35 -10.40 -1.79 9.13
CA GLY A 35 -10.93 -1.83 10.49
C GLY A 35 -10.20 -0.90 11.46
N TRP A 36 -8.89 -0.71 11.29
CA TRP A 36 -8.14 0.29 12.07
C TRP A 36 -8.56 1.72 11.73
N ILE A 37 -8.72 2.06 10.44
CA ILE A 37 -9.17 3.38 9.99
C ILE A 37 -10.55 3.72 10.57
N GLU A 38 -11.49 2.78 10.54
CA GLU A 38 -12.82 2.97 11.11
C GLU A 38 -12.75 3.32 12.61
N ARG A 39 -11.94 2.57 13.38
CA ARG A 39 -11.70 2.87 14.80
C ARG A 39 -11.06 4.24 15.01
N GLN A 40 -10.17 4.67 14.12
CA GLN A 40 -9.56 6.00 14.20
C GLN A 40 -10.57 7.12 13.92
N LEU A 41 -11.42 7.00 12.90
CA LEU A 41 -12.48 7.98 12.64
C LEU A 41 -13.42 8.12 13.85
N GLU A 42 -13.74 7.00 14.51
CA GLU A 42 -14.53 7.03 15.74
C GLU A 42 -13.80 7.72 16.90
N TYR A 43 -12.49 7.52 17.02
CA TYR A 43 -11.66 8.13 18.06
C TYR A 43 -11.47 9.64 17.84
N THR A 44 -11.06 10.05 16.64
CA THR A 44 -10.77 11.46 16.30
C THR A 44 -12.03 12.29 16.06
N LYS A 45 -13.17 11.64 15.84
CA LYS A 45 -14.46 12.26 15.46
C LYS A 45 -14.45 12.92 14.09
N ASP A 46 -13.46 12.61 13.26
CA ASP A 46 -13.43 13.05 11.88
C ASP A 46 -14.61 12.45 11.10
N PRO A 47 -15.25 13.24 10.21
CA PRO A 47 -16.45 12.78 9.52
C PRO A 47 -16.16 11.70 8.47
N SER A 48 -15.01 11.78 7.81
CA SER A 48 -14.59 10.83 6.76
C SER A 48 -13.09 10.91 6.47
N LEU A 49 -12.59 9.90 5.76
CA LEU A 49 -11.26 9.82 5.20
C LEU A 49 -11.32 9.02 3.89
N SER A 50 -10.54 9.40 2.88
CA SER A 50 -10.28 8.55 1.71
C SER A 50 -8.78 8.25 1.61
N VAL A 51 -8.44 6.99 1.35
CA VAL A 51 -7.08 6.48 1.34
C VAL A 51 -6.81 5.77 0.03
N ALA A 52 -5.63 5.99 -0.55
CA ALA A 52 -5.09 5.19 -1.64
C ALA A 52 -3.65 4.76 -1.32
N VAL A 53 -3.32 3.51 -1.61
CA VAL A 53 -1.97 2.96 -1.50
C VAL A 53 -1.48 2.63 -2.89
N VAL A 54 -0.36 3.24 -3.28
CA VAL A 54 0.24 3.10 -4.62
C VAL A 54 1.64 2.55 -4.49
N LYS A 55 1.95 1.52 -5.27
CA LYS A 55 3.28 0.91 -5.38
C LYS A 55 3.61 0.72 -6.85
N ASP A 56 4.79 1.18 -7.27
CA ASP A 56 5.29 1.02 -8.64
C ASP A 56 4.27 1.49 -9.71
N GLY A 57 3.62 2.63 -9.46
CA GLY A 57 2.60 3.21 -10.35
C GLY A 57 1.25 2.50 -10.34
N THR A 58 1.09 1.43 -9.56
CA THR A 58 -0.14 0.64 -9.45
C THR A 58 -0.86 0.96 -8.15
N ILE A 59 -2.17 1.21 -8.22
CA ILE A 59 -3.03 1.35 -7.04
C ILE A 59 -3.28 -0.05 -6.49
N LEU A 60 -2.81 -0.33 -5.27
CA LEU A 60 -3.01 -1.59 -4.57
C LEU A 60 -4.29 -1.57 -3.73
N PHE A 61 -4.70 -0.39 -3.25
CA PHE A 61 -5.88 -0.18 -2.42
C PHE A 61 -6.39 1.24 -2.60
N ALA A 62 -7.71 1.43 -2.67
CA ALA A 62 -8.33 2.75 -2.70
C ALA A 62 -9.76 2.67 -2.15
N GLU A 63 -10.01 3.28 -1.00
CA GLU A 63 -11.32 3.27 -0.34
C GLU A 63 -11.63 4.59 0.37
N GLY A 64 -12.92 4.80 0.67
CA GLY A 64 -13.40 5.89 1.49
C GLY A 64 -14.18 5.39 2.69
N PHE A 65 -14.02 6.10 3.80
CA PHE A 65 -14.53 5.72 5.11
C PHE A 65 -15.38 6.86 5.69
N GLY A 66 -16.46 6.51 6.40
CA GLY A 66 -17.35 7.50 7.02
C GLY A 66 -18.27 8.22 6.03
N TRP A 67 -18.57 9.49 6.31
CA TRP A 67 -19.56 10.30 5.59
C TRP A 67 -18.91 11.54 4.97
N ALA A 68 -18.87 11.59 3.65
CA ALA A 68 -18.52 12.80 2.90
C ALA A 68 -19.50 13.94 3.20
N ASP A 69 -20.78 13.60 3.44
CA ASP A 69 -21.80 14.53 3.88
C ASP A 69 -22.77 13.84 4.83
N LYS A 70 -22.69 14.18 6.12
CA LYS A 70 -23.58 13.62 7.16
C LYS A 70 -25.04 14.05 6.98
N GLN A 71 -25.29 15.28 6.53
CA GLN A 71 -26.66 15.80 6.37
C GLN A 71 -27.37 15.13 5.19
N ARG A 72 -26.65 14.98 4.07
CA ARG A 72 -27.17 14.30 2.87
C ARG A 72 -27.01 12.79 2.91
N ARG A 73 -26.45 12.25 4.00
CA ARG A 73 -26.14 10.82 4.17
C ARG A 73 -25.36 10.26 2.97
N LYS A 74 -24.38 11.02 2.49
CA LYS A 74 -23.46 10.60 1.44
C LYS A 74 -22.24 9.93 2.08
N ARG A 75 -22.02 8.65 1.77
CA ARG A 75 -20.80 7.94 2.16
C ARG A 75 -19.60 8.54 1.44
N ALA A 76 -18.45 8.56 2.11
CA ALA A 76 -17.20 8.78 1.42
C ALA A 76 -16.82 7.55 0.60
N ASP A 77 -16.08 7.77 -0.47
CA ASP A 77 -15.52 6.77 -1.36
C ASP A 77 -14.11 7.20 -1.79
N ALA A 78 -13.42 6.37 -2.58
CA ALA A 78 -12.08 6.68 -3.08
C ALA A 78 -12.00 7.97 -3.94
N HIS A 79 -13.14 8.50 -4.39
CA HIS A 79 -13.24 9.68 -5.26
C HIS A 79 -13.80 10.91 -4.56
N THR A 80 -14.00 10.84 -3.24
CA THR A 80 -14.49 11.97 -2.45
C THR A 80 -13.42 13.06 -2.41
N ALA A 81 -13.78 14.27 -2.87
CA ALA A 81 -12.86 15.39 -2.93
C ALA A 81 -12.76 16.10 -1.57
N TYR A 82 -11.53 16.44 -1.17
CA TYR A 82 -11.21 17.19 0.04
C TYR A 82 -10.39 18.43 -0.30
N SER A 83 -10.48 19.46 0.54
CA SER A 83 -9.50 20.55 0.51
C SER A 83 -8.19 20.05 1.13
N ILE A 84 -7.17 19.83 0.30
CA ILE A 84 -5.92 19.18 0.73
C ILE A 84 -4.90 20.12 1.38
N ALA A 85 -5.23 21.41 1.52
CA ALA A 85 -4.40 22.44 2.16
C ALA A 85 -2.92 22.38 1.70
N SER A 86 -1.96 22.33 2.62
CA SER A 86 -0.53 22.35 2.31
C SER A 86 -0.02 21.16 1.50
N VAL A 87 -0.80 20.08 1.36
CA VAL A 87 -0.47 18.96 0.47
C VAL A 87 -0.47 19.40 -1.01
N SER A 88 -1.05 20.55 -1.35
CA SER A 88 -0.97 21.11 -2.71
C SER A 88 0.42 21.60 -3.12
N LYS A 89 1.32 21.89 -2.18
CA LYS A 89 2.61 22.54 -2.47
C LYS A 89 3.50 21.78 -3.47
N PRO A 90 3.70 20.45 -3.35
CA PRO A 90 4.50 19.71 -4.32
C PRO A 90 3.92 19.76 -5.75
N LEU A 91 2.59 19.90 -5.89
CA LEU A 91 1.95 20.03 -7.21
C LEU A 91 2.28 21.36 -7.88
N THR A 92 2.38 22.45 -7.10
CA THR A 92 2.76 23.78 -7.63
C THR A 92 4.25 23.90 -7.94
N ALA A 93 5.09 23.05 -7.34
CA ALA A 93 6.53 23.11 -7.50
C ALA A 93 7.05 22.45 -8.80
N THR A 94 6.20 21.74 -9.55
CA THR A 94 6.52 21.03 -10.80
C THR A 94 6.00 21.81 -11.99
#